data_AF-A0A7Y2EG59-F1
#
_entry.id   AF-A0A7Y2EG59-F1
#
_cell.length_a   1.000
_cell.length_b   1.000
_cell.length_c   1.000
_cell.angle_alpha   90.00
_cell.angle_beta   90.00
_cell.angle_gamma   90.00
#
_symmetry.space_group_name_H-M   'P 1'
#
loop_
_entity.id
_entity.type
_entity.pdbx_description
1 polymer ?
#
loop_
_entity_poly.entity_id
_entity_poly.type
_entity_poly.pdbx_seq_one_letter_code
_entity_poly.pdbx_strand_id
1 'polypeptide(L)'
;MDNTRILFTDLTDDARSVKPSYYFMMRSLLHSRIDTGLSSNQEVEDEDVNVYLANLLQSFSDPGYLQQAEPYLHRYDHEVFRRMTRSTDSRLKYKIYKTNADFLLVSIGVFDNSSQTLLNRVSSNSGSKNRMFEPTEEATLSRGRTFYQFAYSYSQMVPKKNPAVSEVLQKLAGGFDRYIQILAHLRGEYLDIIHELSRGEVYHLERSVNREKERKELRKKQDEFLDAYADWKREPSDQNTQKLQESVDAVRAIDPEFTFSMDSDKNQDGSSQGDLN
;
A
#
# COMPACT_ATOMS: atom_id res chain seq x y z
N MET A 1 9.46 22.84 1.42
CA MET A 1 8.78 22.53 2.69
C MET A 1 7.33 22.98 2.61
N ASP A 2 6.45 22.22 1.95
CA ASP A 2 5.00 22.50 1.93
C ASP A 2 4.22 21.27 1.42
N ASN A 3 4.34 20.13 2.11
CA ASN A 3 3.60 18.89 1.76
C ASN A 3 2.65 18.42 2.89
N THR A 4 2.48 19.23 3.92
CA THR A 4 1.71 18.88 5.13
C THR A 4 0.27 19.42 5.12
N ARG A 5 -0.13 20.13 4.06
CA ARG A 5 -1.41 20.86 3.99
C ARG A 5 -2.58 20.11 3.34
N ILE A 6 -2.35 18.98 2.66
CA ILE A 6 -3.38 18.40 1.77
C ILE A 6 -4.24 17.31 2.43
N LEU A 7 -3.82 16.74 3.56
CA LEU A 7 -4.60 15.68 4.26
C LEU A 7 -5.60 16.20 5.30
N PHE A 8 -5.66 17.52 5.50
CA PHE A 8 -6.57 18.17 6.46
C PHE A 8 -7.72 18.93 5.78
N THR A 9 -7.85 18.82 4.47
CA THR A 9 -8.86 19.51 3.63
C THR A 9 -9.95 18.60 3.08
N ASP A 10 -10.07 17.35 3.51
CA ASP A 10 -11.11 16.43 3.00
C ASP A 10 -12.55 16.79 3.40
N LEU A 11 -12.76 17.86 4.17
CA LEU A 11 -14.11 18.39 4.45
C LEU A 11 -14.24 19.88 4.10
N THR A 12 -13.20 20.52 3.55
CA THR A 12 -13.20 21.97 3.32
C THR A 12 -12.58 22.38 2.00
N ASP A 13 -12.75 21.61 0.93
CA ASP A 13 -12.56 22.14 -0.42
C ASP A 13 -13.56 21.55 -1.44
N ASP A 14 -14.30 22.47 -2.05
CA ASP A 14 -15.25 22.38 -3.15
C ASP A 14 -16.49 21.47 -3.04
N ALA A 15 -17.56 22.09 -2.55
CA ALA A 15 -18.95 21.68 -2.69
C ALA A 15 -19.47 21.55 -4.16
N ARG A 16 -18.64 21.34 -5.20
CA ARG A 16 -19.08 21.37 -6.61
C ARG A 16 -18.42 20.41 -7.61
N SER A 17 -17.82 19.30 -7.18
CA SER A 17 -17.67 18.14 -8.10
C SER A 17 -17.70 16.80 -7.37
N VAL A 18 -18.84 16.49 -6.73
CA VAL A 18 -19.05 15.14 -6.20
C VAL A 18 -18.92 14.15 -7.36
N LYS A 19 -17.89 13.29 -7.29
CA LYS A 19 -17.57 12.34 -8.36
C LYS A 19 -18.74 11.35 -8.50
N PRO A 20 -19.17 10.98 -9.72
CA PRO A 20 -20.22 9.97 -9.93
C PRO A 20 -20.00 8.67 -9.16
N SER A 21 -18.73 8.28 -9.00
CA SER A 21 -18.31 7.10 -8.25
C SER A 21 -18.60 7.22 -6.74
N TYR A 22 -18.58 8.40 -6.14
CA TYR A 22 -18.99 8.58 -4.74
C TYR A 22 -20.49 8.28 -4.57
N TYR A 23 -21.34 8.81 -5.46
CA TYR A 23 -22.78 8.54 -5.43
C TYR A 23 -23.08 7.06 -5.62
N PHE A 24 -22.35 6.40 -6.52
CA PHE A 24 -22.44 4.97 -6.70
C PHE A 24 -22.08 4.23 -5.39
N MET A 25 -20.91 4.51 -4.80
CA MET A 25 -20.48 3.86 -3.55
C MET A 25 -21.47 4.09 -2.40
N MET A 26 -21.95 5.33 -2.24
CA MET A 26 -22.94 5.67 -1.23
C MET A 26 -24.27 4.93 -1.46
N ARG A 27 -24.76 4.92 -2.70
CA ARG A 27 -26.01 4.23 -3.04
C ARG A 27 -25.89 2.73 -2.74
N SER A 28 -24.83 2.09 -3.22
CA SER A 28 -24.58 0.67 -2.97
C SER A 28 -24.48 0.36 -1.48
N LEU A 29 -23.82 1.23 -0.70
CA LEU A 29 -23.71 1.09 0.75
C LEU A 29 -25.09 1.13 1.43
N LEU A 30 -25.91 2.12 1.09
CA LEU A 30 -27.24 2.25 1.69
C LEU A 30 -28.17 1.09 1.31
N HIS A 31 -28.12 0.61 0.07
CA HIS A 31 -28.92 -0.56 -0.32
C HIS A 31 -28.45 -1.82 0.42
N SER A 32 -27.13 -2.02 0.51
CA SER A 32 -26.56 -3.14 1.26
C SER A 32 -26.95 -3.14 2.74
N ARG A 33 -27.10 -1.96 3.36
CA ARG A 33 -27.58 -1.84 4.75
C ARG A 33 -29.03 -2.28 4.89
N ILE A 34 -29.89 -1.89 3.95
CA ILE A 34 -31.29 -2.28 3.93
C ILE A 34 -31.41 -3.80 3.79
N ASP A 35 -30.69 -4.39 2.83
CA ASP A 35 -30.76 -5.82 2.53
C ASP A 35 -30.24 -6.70 3.68
N THR A 36 -29.21 -6.23 4.40
CA THR A 36 -28.64 -6.95 5.55
C THR A 36 -29.45 -6.75 6.83
N GLY A 37 -30.50 -5.92 6.81
CA GLY A 37 -31.29 -5.57 7.99
C GLY A 37 -30.57 -4.63 8.98
N LEU A 38 -29.43 -4.06 8.57
CA LEU A 38 -28.56 -3.17 9.35
C LEU A 38 -28.75 -1.71 8.91
N SER A 39 -29.98 -1.24 8.87
CA SER A 39 -30.31 0.12 8.43
C SER A 39 -29.63 1.18 9.28
N SER A 40 -29.37 2.36 8.69
CA SER A 40 -28.75 3.49 9.40
C SER A 40 -29.57 3.89 10.64
N ASN A 41 -28.86 4.30 11.70
CA ASN A 41 -29.45 4.82 12.93
C ASN A 41 -30.40 3.87 13.71
N GLN A 42 -30.38 2.57 13.44
CA GLN A 42 -31.21 1.62 14.20
C GLN A 42 -30.77 1.50 15.66
N GLU A 43 -29.47 1.28 15.89
CA GLU A 43 -28.90 1.08 17.23
C GLU A 43 -28.05 2.27 17.70
N VAL A 44 -27.37 2.92 16.75
CA VAL A 44 -26.45 4.04 16.97
C VAL A 44 -26.59 4.98 15.79
N GLU A 45 -26.61 6.29 16.02
CA GLU A 45 -26.57 7.30 14.96
C GLU A 45 -25.26 7.18 14.17
N ASP A 46 -25.31 6.67 12.95
CA ASP A 46 -24.14 6.26 12.17
C ASP A 46 -24.17 6.71 10.70
N GLU A 47 -24.96 7.74 10.37
CA GLU A 47 -24.97 8.37 9.05
C GLU A 47 -23.60 8.92 8.63
N ASP A 48 -22.86 9.48 9.59
CA ASP A 48 -21.49 9.96 9.41
C ASP A 48 -20.53 8.82 9.03
N VAL A 49 -20.77 7.61 9.55
CA VAL A 49 -20.02 6.41 9.16
C VAL A 49 -20.30 6.06 7.70
N ASN A 50 -21.54 6.19 7.21
CA ASN A 50 -21.85 5.93 5.80
C ASN A 50 -21.09 6.90 4.88
N VAL A 51 -21.07 8.19 5.22
CA VAL A 51 -20.31 9.22 4.48
C VAL A 51 -18.82 8.90 4.49
N TYR A 52 -18.28 8.48 5.64
CA TYR A 52 -16.89 8.08 5.76
C TYR A 52 -16.57 6.84 4.90
N LEU A 53 -17.39 5.80 4.95
CA LEU A 53 -17.17 4.56 4.19
C LEU A 53 -17.29 4.80 2.68
N ALA A 54 -18.26 5.58 2.22
CA ALA A 54 -18.39 5.91 0.80
C ALA A 54 -17.17 6.69 0.29
N ASN A 55 -16.69 7.68 1.07
CA ASN A 55 -15.45 8.38 0.75
C ASN A 55 -14.24 7.45 0.79
N LEU A 56 -14.17 6.53 1.74
CA LEU A 56 -13.09 5.56 1.83
C LEU A 56 -13.03 4.67 0.58
N LEU A 57 -14.14 4.06 0.20
CA LEU A 57 -14.24 3.24 -1.01
C LEU A 57 -13.87 4.05 -2.27
N GLN A 58 -14.29 5.31 -2.32
CA GLN A 58 -13.91 6.23 -3.38
C GLN A 58 -12.40 6.50 -3.41
N SER A 59 -11.76 6.71 -2.26
CA SER A 59 -10.31 6.93 -2.16
C SER A 59 -9.51 5.70 -2.61
N PHE A 60 -9.99 4.50 -2.33
CA PHE A 60 -9.36 3.26 -2.80
C PHE A 60 -9.41 3.07 -4.32
N SER A 61 -10.28 3.82 -5.02
CA SER A 61 -10.31 3.86 -6.48
C SER A 61 -9.22 4.76 -7.07
N ASP A 62 -8.54 5.59 -6.26
CA ASP A 62 -7.49 6.50 -6.69
C ASP A 62 -6.08 5.93 -6.39
N PRO A 63 -5.25 5.66 -7.42
CA PRO A 63 -3.87 5.22 -7.22
C PRO A 63 -3.02 6.20 -6.39
N GLY A 64 -3.31 7.51 -6.44
CA GLY A 64 -2.59 8.52 -5.69
C GLY A 64 -2.78 8.37 -4.18
N TYR A 65 -3.98 7.99 -3.74
CA TYR A 65 -4.26 7.69 -2.34
C TYR A 65 -3.43 6.51 -1.83
N LEU A 66 -3.33 5.44 -2.63
CA LEU A 66 -2.56 4.24 -2.27
C LEU A 66 -1.07 4.55 -2.08
N GLN A 67 -0.49 5.37 -2.96
CA GLN A 67 0.90 5.81 -2.85
C GLN A 67 1.15 6.65 -1.59
N GLN A 68 0.21 7.53 -1.22
CA GLN A 68 0.32 8.34 -0.01
C GLN A 68 0.14 7.51 1.27
N ALA A 69 -0.60 6.41 1.20
CA ALA A 69 -0.84 5.50 2.32
C ALA A 69 0.35 4.57 2.58
N GLU A 70 1.10 4.20 1.54
CA GLU A 70 2.24 3.26 1.60
C GLU A 70 3.18 3.50 2.77
N PRO A 71 3.66 4.72 3.07
CA PRO A 71 4.61 4.95 4.15
C PRO A 71 4.04 4.69 5.54
N TYR A 72 2.75 4.43 5.70
CA TYR A 72 2.09 4.18 6.97
C TYR A 72 1.62 2.73 7.11
N LEU A 73 1.63 1.97 6.02
CA LEU A 73 1.16 0.59 5.99
C LEU A 73 2.26 -0.37 6.41
N HIS A 74 1.88 -1.35 7.22
CA HIS A 74 2.78 -2.39 7.71
C HIS A 74 2.10 -3.74 7.59
N ARG A 75 2.86 -4.75 7.15
CA ARG A 75 2.33 -6.11 7.00
C ARG A 75 2.01 -6.72 8.37
N TYR A 76 2.92 -6.53 9.33
CA TYR A 76 2.84 -7.15 10.64
C TYR A 76 2.68 -6.13 11.76
N ASP A 77 1.93 -6.53 12.79
CA ASP A 77 1.66 -5.68 13.96
C ASP A 77 2.91 -5.28 14.72
N HIS A 78 3.89 -6.18 14.82
CA HIS A 78 5.14 -5.87 15.50
C HIS A 78 5.92 -4.73 14.81
N GLU A 79 5.78 -4.54 13.49
CA GLU A 79 6.38 -3.41 12.78
C GLU A 79 5.67 -2.09 13.13
N VAL A 80 4.33 -2.13 13.16
CA VAL A 80 3.51 -1.00 13.64
C VAL A 80 3.94 -0.64 15.05
N PHE A 81 3.91 -1.58 15.99
CA PHE A 81 4.28 -1.33 17.38
C PHE A 81 5.71 -0.81 17.51
N ARG A 82 6.69 -1.41 16.82
CA ARG A 82 8.09 -0.98 16.86
C ARG A 82 8.27 0.45 16.37
N ARG A 83 7.59 0.83 15.28
CA ARG A 83 7.62 2.20 14.75
C ARG A 83 6.98 3.19 15.72
N MET A 84 5.95 2.74 16.42
CA MET A 84 5.17 3.55 17.35
C MET A 84 5.88 3.80 18.68
N THR A 85 6.63 2.82 19.20
CA THR A 85 7.46 2.99 20.40
C THR A 85 8.55 4.03 20.20
N ARG A 86 9.06 4.17 18.96
CA ARG A 86 10.11 5.13 18.60
C ARG A 86 9.60 6.55 18.40
N SER A 87 8.28 6.74 18.24
CA SER A 87 7.69 8.05 17.96
C SER A 87 7.00 8.62 19.19
N THR A 88 7.17 9.92 19.45
CA THR A 88 6.43 10.68 20.45
C THR A 88 5.27 11.49 19.83
N ASP A 89 5.19 11.55 18.49
CA ASP A 89 4.22 12.38 17.79
C ASP A 89 2.84 11.70 17.67
N SER A 90 1.86 12.19 18.43
CA SER A 90 0.47 11.72 18.39
C SER A 90 -0.18 11.82 17.01
N ARG A 91 0.23 12.77 16.15
CA ARG A 91 -0.30 12.88 14.78
C ARG A 91 0.16 11.72 13.91
N LEU A 92 1.44 11.38 13.98
CA LEU A 92 1.98 10.24 13.27
C LEU A 92 1.33 8.94 13.75
N LYS A 93 1.15 8.79 15.07
CA LYS A 93 0.50 7.63 15.68
C LYS A 93 -0.94 7.44 15.21
N TYR A 94 -1.71 8.53 15.23
CA TYR A 94 -3.06 8.58 14.67
C TYR A 94 -3.07 8.13 13.21
N LYS A 95 -2.18 8.71 12.38
CA LYS A 95 -2.15 8.42 10.95
C LYS A 95 -1.82 6.96 10.65
N ILE A 96 -0.83 6.39 11.35
CA ILE A 96 -0.46 4.98 11.20
C ILE A 96 -1.65 4.08 11.53
N TYR A 97 -2.26 4.23 12.71
CA TYR A 97 -3.36 3.35 13.10
C TYR A 97 -4.59 3.51 12.22
N LYS A 98 -4.98 4.75 11.88
CA LYS A 98 -6.11 5.01 10.99
C LYS A 98 -5.89 4.35 9.63
N THR A 99 -4.74 4.58 9.00
CA THR A 99 -4.46 4.02 7.67
C THR A 99 -4.45 2.49 7.70
N ASN A 100 -3.84 1.86 8.71
CA ASN A 100 -3.88 0.39 8.81
C ASN A 100 -5.29 -0.14 9.08
N ALA A 101 -6.09 0.54 9.90
CA ALA A 101 -7.48 0.16 10.16
C ALA A 101 -8.35 0.24 8.90
N ASP A 102 -8.25 1.35 8.17
CA ASP A 102 -8.97 1.59 6.91
C ASP A 102 -8.66 0.50 5.86
N PHE A 103 -7.38 0.15 5.71
CA PHE A 103 -6.96 -0.93 4.81
C PHE A 103 -7.43 -2.30 5.28
N LEU A 104 -7.42 -2.59 6.58
CA LEU A 104 -7.98 -3.83 7.11
C LEU A 104 -9.49 -3.91 6.86
N LEU A 105 -10.23 -2.84 7.13
CA LEU A 105 -11.68 -2.80 6.92
C LEU A 105 -12.05 -3.09 5.46
N VAL A 106 -11.41 -2.40 4.52
CA VAL A 106 -11.67 -2.59 3.08
C VAL A 106 -11.21 -3.97 2.61
N SER A 107 -10.03 -4.43 3.04
CA SER A 107 -9.52 -5.74 2.60
C SER A 107 -10.33 -6.93 3.09
N ILE A 108 -10.87 -6.86 4.30
CA ILE A 108 -11.74 -7.90 4.86
C ILE A 108 -13.14 -7.75 4.24
N GLY A 109 -13.75 -6.57 4.35
CA GLY A 109 -15.13 -6.33 3.94
C GLY A 109 -15.35 -6.47 2.44
N VAL A 110 -14.46 -5.91 1.62
CA VAL A 110 -14.65 -5.85 0.15
C VAL A 110 -13.90 -6.97 -0.58
N PHE A 111 -12.91 -7.62 0.03
CA PHE A 111 -12.05 -8.56 -0.70
C PHE A 111 -11.75 -9.88 0.02
N ASP A 112 -12.49 -10.23 1.08
CA ASP A 112 -12.49 -11.57 1.68
C ASP A 112 -11.10 -12.07 2.09
N ASN A 113 -10.46 -11.34 3.01
CA ASN A 113 -9.10 -11.63 3.51
C ASN A 113 -8.00 -11.66 2.43
N SER A 114 -8.18 -10.91 1.34
CA SER A 114 -7.06 -10.46 0.50
C SER A 114 -6.19 -9.40 1.18
N SER A 115 -6.29 -9.23 2.50
CA SER A 115 -5.47 -8.30 3.31
C SER A 115 -3.98 -8.47 3.02
N GLN A 116 -3.51 -9.70 2.74
CA GLN A 116 -2.18 -9.90 2.21
C GLN A 116 -2.01 -9.45 0.75
N THR A 117 -2.97 -9.65 -0.14
CA THR A 117 -2.90 -9.19 -1.54
C THR A 117 -2.85 -7.65 -1.65
N LEU A 118 -3.69 -6.91 -0.90
CA LEU A 118 -3.67 -5.45 -0.93
C LEU A 118 -2.43 -4.89 -0.21
N LEU A 119 -2.03 -5.46 0.93
CA LEU A 119 -0.78 -5.07 1.60
C LEU A 119 0.47 -5.48 0.79
N ASN A 120 0.47 -6.59 0.06
CA ASN A 120 1.57 -7.00 -0.84
C ASN A 120 1.64 -6.11 -2.10
N ARG A 121 0.49 -5.65 -2.63
CA ARG A 121 0.47 -4.73 -3.78
C ARG A 121 1.11 -3.38 -3.44
N VAL A 122 0.86 -2.90 -2.22
CA VAL A 122 1.36 -1.60 -1.74
C VAL A 122 2.74 -1.72 -1.09
N SER A 123 3.02 -2.79 -0.34
CA SER A 123 4.32 -3.06 0.27
C SER A 123 5.17 -3.92 -0.68
N SER A 124 5.71 -3.32 -1.74
CA SER A 124 6.48 -4.01 -2.77
C SER A 124 7.87 -4.50 -2.35
N ASN A 125 8.25 -4.38 -1.07
CA ASN A 125 9.62 -4.60 -0.62
C ASN A 125 9.87 -5.96 0.06
N SER A 126 8.95 -6.93 -0.01
CA SER A 126 9.19 -8.23 0.62
C SER A 126 8.52 -9.39 -0.10
N GLY A 127 9.28 -10.04 -0.99
CA GLY A 127 8.96 -11.36 -1.49
C GLY A 127 9.10 -12.38 -0.34
N SER A 128 7.99 -12.94 0.15
CA SER A 128 8.07 -14.11 1.02
C SER A 128 6.82 -14.99 1.01
N LYS A 129 7.08 -16.30 0.83
CA LYS A 129 6.18 -17.44 0.63
C LYS A 129 5.74 -18.12 1.93
N ASN A 130 5.52 -17.39 3.03
CA ASN A 130 5.13 -18.01 4.31
C ASN A 130 3.64 -17.84 4.61
N ARG A 131 2.82 -18.79 4.11
CA ARG A 131 1.39 -18.95 4.46
C ARG A 131 1.16 -19.67 5.81
N MET A 132 2.21 -20.01 6.54
CA MET A 132 2.13 -20.93 7.69
C MET A 132 1.80 -20.24 9.04
N PHE A 133 1.72 -18.91 9.06
CA PHE A 133 1.37 -18.10 10.24
C PHE A 133 0.24 -17.10 9.89
N GLU A 134 -0.80 -17.60 9.23
CA GLU A 134 -1.97 -16.75 8.93
C GLU A 134 -2.79 -16.53 10.21
N PRO A 135 -3.02 -15.26 10.63
CA PRO A 135 -3.92 -14.97 11.73
C PRO A 135 -5.31 -15.52 11.41
N THR A 136 -5.99 -16.07 12.42
CA THR A 136 -7.39 -16.48 12.26
C THR A 136 -8.25 -15.28 11.85
N GLU A 137 -9.41 -15.55 11.22
CA GLU A 137 -10.36 -14.51 10.83
C GLU A 137 -10.75 -13.61 12.03
N GLU A 138 -11.01 -14.24 13.18
CA GLU A 138 -11.29 -13.55 14.45
C GLU A 138 -10.11 -12.68 14.93
N ALA A 139 -8.87 -13.14 14.74
CA ALA A 139 -7.68 -12.34 15.05
C ALA A 139 -7.57 -11.12 14.12
N THR A 140 -7.98 -11.25 12.86
CA THR A 140 -7.96 -10.14 11.90
C THR A 140 -9.07 -9.12 12.19
N LEU A 141 -10.27 -9.57 12.57
CA LEU A 141 -11.36 -8.70 13.00
C LEU A 141 -11.01 -7.92 14.28
N SER A 142 -10.47 -8.62 15.29
CA SER A 142 -10.05 -7.99 16.55
C SER A 142 -8.90 -6.99 16.35
N ARG A 143 -7.98 -7.26 15.42
CA ARG A 143 -6.94 -6.32 14.98
C ARG A 143 -7.53 -5.04 14.41
N GLY A 144 -8.50 -5.14 13.49
CA GLY A 144 -9.18 -3.99 12.89
C GLY A 144 -9.87 -3.10 13.92
N ARG A 145 -10.64 -3.70 14.84
CA ARG A 145 -11.26 -3.02 15.98
C ARG A 145 -10.23 -2.27 16.82
N THR A 146 -9.14 -2.94 17.17
CA THR A 146 -8.07 -2.40 18.02
C THR A 146 -7.37 -1.20 17.36
N PHE A 147 -7.12 -1.27 16.05
CA PHE A 147 -6.51 -0.16 15.33
C PHE A 147 -7.42 1.06 15.27
N TYR A 148 -8.72 0.91 15.03
CA TYR A 148 -9.65 2.03 15.13
C TYR A 148 -9.72 2.61 16.55
N GLN A 149 -9.70 1.77 17.58
CA GLN A 149 -9.66 2.21 18.98
C GLN A 149 -8.40 3.03 19.30
N PHE A 150 -7.24 2.60 18.80
CA PHE A 150 -6.01 3.38 18.97
C PHE A 150 -6.02 4.66 18.14
N ALA A 151 -6.52 4.62 16.90
CA ALA A 151 -6.66 5.81 16.07
C ALA A 151 -7.54 6.85 16.76
N TYR A 152 -8.69 6.45 17.30
CA TYR A 152 -9.54 7.30 18.13
C TYR A 152 -8.77 7.88 19.33
N SER A 153 -8.09 7.04 20.10
CA SER A 153 -7.35 7.47 21.29
C SER A 153 -6.29 8.54 20.96
N TYR A 154 -5.56 8.36 19.87
CA TYR A 154 -4.55 9.34 19.43
C TYR A 154 -5.17 10.57 18.76
N SER A 155 -6.33 10.47 18.10
CA SER A 155 -7.02 11.64 17.54
C SER A 155 -7.39 12.64 18.65
N GLN A 156 -7.71 12.14 19.85
CA GLN A 156 -7.97 12.96 21.03
C GLN A 156 -6.73 13.69 21.57
N MET A 157 -5.53 13.31 21.14
CA MET A 157 -4.28 13.95 21.56
C MET A 157 -3.72 14.92 20.52
N VAL A 158 -4.39 15.09 19.36
CA VAL A 158 -3.93 15.97 18.28
C VAL A 158 -4.37 17.43 18.53
N PRO A 159 -3.48 18.44 18.41
CA PRO A 159 -3.80 19.85 18.70
C PRO A 159 -4.86 20.54 17.81
N LYS A 160 -5.28 19.89 16.72
CA LYS A 160 -6.38 20.33 15.82
C LYS A 160 -7.27 19.12 15.56
N LYS A 161 -8.19 18.88 16.49
CA LYS A 161 -9.09 17.73 16.44
C LYS A 161 -10.13 17.94 15.35
N ASN A 162 -10.41 16.88 14.59
CA ASN A 162 -11.63 16.79 13.81
C ASN A 162 -12.61 15.91 14.62
N PRO A 163 -13.58 16.51 15.32
CA PRO A 163 -14.48 15.76 16.19
C PRO A 163 -15.34 14.77 15.41
N ALA A 164 -15.81 15.15 14.21
CA ALA A 164 -16.63 14.29 13.36
C ALA A 164 -15.87 13.00 12.95
N VAL A 165 -14.63 13.13 12.47
CA VAL A 165 -13.83 11.94 12.12
C VAL A 165 -13.51 11.11 13.36
N SER A 166 -13.24 11.75 14.50
CA SER A 166 -12.94 11.01 15.74
C SER A 166 -14.13 10.17 16.21
N GLU A 167 -15.34 10.72 16.13
CA GLU A 167 -16.57 10.01 16.46
C GLU A 167 -16.81 8.81 15.53
N VAL A 168 -16.60 9.00 14.22
CA VAL A 168 -16.65 7.90 13.25
C VAL A 168 -15.68 6.78 13.60
N LEU A 169 -14.43 7.09 13.97
CA LEU A 169 -13.46 6.05 14.36
C LEU A 169 -13.90 5.27 15.59
N GLN A 170 -14.55 5.94 16.55
CA GLN A 170 -15.12 5.28 17.72
C GLN A 170 -16.30 4.37 17.34
N LYS A 171 -17.20 4.84 16.48
CA LYS A 171 -18.32 4.04 15.95
C LYS A 171 -17.83 2.82 15.16
N LEU A 172 -16.80 3.00 14.33
CA LEU A 172 -16.16 1.90 13.59
C LEU A 172 -15.47 0.89 14.51
N ALA A 173 -14.82 1.33 15.58
CA ALA A 173 -14.22 0.42 16.55
C ALA A 173 -15.28 -0.43 17.26
N GLY A 174 -16.39 0.18 17.69
CA GLY A 174 -17.48 -0.51 18.40
C GLY A 174 -18.37 -1.37 17.50
N GLY A 175 -18.55 -0.98 16.23
CA GLY A 175 -19.43 -1.66 15.27
C GLY A 175 -18.69 -2.37 14.13
N PHE A 176 -17.41 -2.69 14.28
CA PHE A 176 -16.55 -3.14 13.18
C PHE A 176 -17.16 -4.28 12.35
N ASP A 177 -17.65 -5.33 13.00
CA ASP A 177 -18.21 -6.54 12.38
C ASP A 177 -19.48 -6.23 11.59
N ARG A 178 -20.31 -5.32 12.12
CA ARG A 178 -21.51 -4.84 11.44
C ARG A 178 -21.14 -4.18 10.13
N TYR A 179 -20.12 -3.32 10.13
CA TYR A 179 -19.65 -2.66 8.91
C TYR A 179 -18.95 -3.63 7.95
N ILE A 180 -18.24 -4.65 8.46
CA ILE A 180 -17.71 -5.73 7.63
C ILE A 180 -18.83 -6.49 6.94
N GLN A 181 -19.89 -6.85 7.65
CA GLN A 181 -21.05 -7.56 7.09
C GLN A 181 -21.73 -6.74 5.99
N ILE A 182 -21.92 -5.43 6.21
CA ILE A 182 -22.44 -4.51 5.20
C ILE A 182 -21.52 -4.49 3.98
N LEU A 183 -20.20 -4.32 4.17
CA LEU A 183 -19.25 -4.26 3.05
C LEU A 183 -19.17 -5.59 2.28
N ALA A 184 -19.31 -6.73 2.96
CA ALA A 184 -19.29 -8.06 2.35
C ALA A 184 -20.51 -8.30 1.46
N HIS A 185 -21.68 -7.83 1.87
CA HIS A 185 -22.89 -7.84 1.04
C HIS A 185 -22.77 -6.88 -0.14
N LEU A 186 -22.28 -5.66 0.11
CA LEU A 186 -22.01 -4.66 -0.92
C LEU A 186 -21.11 -5.21 -2.04
N ARG A 187 -20.05 -5.92 -1.66
CA ARG A 187 -19.11 -6.57 -2.57
C ARG A 187 -19.80 -7.58 -3.50
N GLY A 188 -20.66 -8.43 -2.95
CA GLY A 188 -21.30 -9.51 -3.70
C GLY A 188 -22.38 -9.00 -4.66
N GLU A 189 -23.26 -8.13 -4.17
CA GLU A 189 -24.48 -7.76 -4.90
C GLU A 189 -24.31 -6.52 -5.78
N TYR A 190 -23.47 -5.57 -5.37
CA TYR A 190 -23.44 -4.24 -5.98
C TYR A 190 -22.13 -3.89 -6.68
N LEU A 191 -21.01 -4.49 -6.27
CA LEU A 191 -19.72 -4.29 -6.95
C LEU A 191 -19.35 -5.44 -7.90
N ASP A 192 -20.01 -6.58 -7.79
CA ASP A 192 -19.77 -7.81 -8.57
C ASP A 192 -18.29 -8.26 -8.67
N ILE A 193 -17.48 -7.86 -7.68
CA ILE A 193 -16.02 -8.08 -7.69
C ILE A 193 -15.67 -9.58 -7.66
N ILE A 194 -16.53 -10.41 -7.08
CA ILE A 194 -16.30 -11.85 -6.93
C ILE A 194 -16.66 -12.63 -8.20
N HIS A 195 -17.64 -12.18 -8.98
CA HIS A 195 -18.04 -12.91 -10.19
C HIS A 195 -17.12 -12.60 -11.37
N GLU A 196 -16.57 -11.38 -11.45
CA GLU A 196 -15.70 -10.99 -12.58
C GLU A 196 -14.20 -11.35 -12.41
N LEU A 197 -13.74 -11.67 -11.18
CA LEU A 197 -12.34 -12.03 -10.94
C LEU A 197 -12.25 -13.29 -10.09
N SER A 198 -12.11 -14.44 -10.74
CA SER A 198 -11.80 -15.69 -10.04
C SER A 198 -10.46 -15.57 -9.30
N ARG A 199 -10.28 -16.36 -8.22
CA ARG A 199 -9.00 -16.43 -7.49
C ARG A 199 -7.80 -16.72 -8.40
N GLY A 200 -8.02 -17.40 -9.53
CA GLY A 200 -6.99 -17.66 -10.56
C GLY A 200 -6.63 -16.42 -11.38
N GLU A 201 -7.60 -15.61 -11.78
CA GLU A 201 -7.35 -14.36 -12.53
C GLU A 201 -6.65 -13.31 -11.66
N VAL A 202 -7.02 -13.22 -10.38
CA VAL A 202 -6.31 -12.38 -9.41
C VAL A 202 -4.84 -12.81 -9.29
N TYR A 203 -4.57 -14.12 -9.27
CA TYR A 203 -3.19 -14.65 -9.24
C TYR A 203 -2.40 -14.30 -10.51
N HIS A 204 -3.02 -14.41 -11.69
CA HIS A 204 -2.38 -14.05 -12.96
C HIS A 204 -2.10 -12.54 -13.06
N LEU A 205 -3.03 -11.71 -12.59
CA LEU A 205 -2.87 -10.27 -12.50
C LEU A 205 -1.75 -9.88 -11.51
N GLU A 206 -1.69 -10.54 -10.36
CA GLU A 206 -0.60 -10.33 -9.39
C GLU A 206 0.76 -10.69 -10.01
N ARG A 207 0.83 -11.80 -10.75
CA ARG A 207 2.05 -12.23 -11.43
C ARG A 207 2.46 -11.29 -12.55
N SER A 208 1.52 -10.73 -13.32
CA SER A 208 1.84 -9.78 -14.39
C SER A 208 2.34 -8.45 -13.83
N VAL A 209 1.74 -7.96 -12.74
CA VAL A 209 2.17 -6.74 -12.04
C VAL A 209 3.55 -6.91 -11.40
N ASN A 210 3.80 -8.06 -10.74
CA ASN A 210 5.11 -8.33 -10.16
C ASN A 210 6.21 -8.43 -11.22
N ARG A 211 5.95 -9.08 -12.36
CA ARG A 211 6.89 -9.11 -13.50
C ARG A 211 7.18 -7.71 -14.06
N GLU A 212 6.19 -6.84 -14.12
CA GLU A 212 6.37 -5.44 -14.54
C GLU A 212 7.23 -4.65 -13.55
N LYS A 213 7.06 -4.88 -12.23
CA LYS A 213 7.91 -4.28 -11.20
C LYS A 213 9.35 -4.79 -11.30
N GLU A 214 9.54 -6.10 -11.37
CA GLU A 214 10.86 -6.74 -11.57
C GLU A 214 11.56 -6.19 -12.81
N ARG A 215 10.82 -6.01 -13.93
CA ARG A 215 11.36 -5.42 -15.17
C ARG A 215 11.80 -3.97 -14.98
N LYS A 216 11.04 -3.15 -14.24
CA LYS A 216 11.40 -1.75 -13.96
C LYS A 216 12.61 -1.66 -13.03
N GLU A 217 12.68 -2.50 -12.00
CA GLU A 217 13.84 -2.56 -11.11
C GLU A 217 15.09 -3.02 -11.86
N LEU A 218 14.99 -4.04 -12.71
CA LEU A 218 16.08 -4.50 -13.55
C LEU A 218 16.61 -3.38 -14.45
N ARG A 219 15.72 -2.63 -15.14
CA ARG A 219 16.13 -1.49 -15.97
C ARG A 219 16.89 -0.44 -15.16
N LYS A 220 16.38 -0.08 -13.99
CA LYS A 220 17.06 0.88 -13.12
C LYS A 220 18.45 0.40 -12.71
N LYS A 221 18.60 -0.88 -12.38
CA LYS A 221 19.91 -1.48 -12.04
C LYS A 221 20.86 -1.56 -13.24
N GLN A 222 20.33 -1.79 -14.43
CA GLN A 222 21.11 -1.74 -15.67
C GLN A 222 21.60 -0.31 -15.96
N ASP A 223 20.76 0.71 -15.77
CA ASP A 223 21.16 2.11 -15.92
C ASP A 223 22.25 2.48 -14.89
N GLU A 224 22.08 2.11 -13.61
CA GLU A 224 23.09 2.30 -12.55
C GLU A 224 24.43 1.62 -12.90
N PHE A 225 24.38 0.42 -13.50
CA PHE A 225 25.56 -0.28 -14.01
C PHE A 225 26.23 0.47 -15.17
N LEU A 226 25.45 0.97 -16.15
CA LEU A 226 25.99 1.71 -17.30
C LEU A 226 26.67 3.01 -16.85
N ASP A 227 26.10 3.71 -15.86
CA ASP A 227 26.71 4.90 -15.27
C ASP A 227 28.02 4.55 -14.57
N ALA A 228 28.03 3.52 -13.70
CA ALA A 228 29.24 3.06 -13.01
C ALA A 228 30.33 2.59 -13.99
N TYR A 229 29.94 1.96 -15.10
CA TYR A 229 30.85 1.52 -16.15
C TYR A 229 31.45 2.71 -16.91
N ALA A 230 30.63 3.72 -17.24
CA ALA A 230 31.11 4.94 -17.88
C ALA A 230 32.09 5.70 -16.98
N ASP A 231 31.83 5.78 -15.68
CA ASP A 231 32.71 6.41 -14.69
C ASP A 231 34.03 5.64 -14.52
N TRP A 232 33.98 4.31 -14.44
CA TRP A 232 35.17 3.46 -14.40
C TRP A 232 36.02 3.59 -15.67
N LYS A 233 35.38 3.67 -16.84
CA LYS A 233 36.09 3.84 -18.13
C LYS A 233 36.74 5.21 -18.25
N ARG A 234 36.16 6.26 -17.64
CA ARG A 234 36.74 7.60 -17.60
C ARG A 234 37.88 7.72 -16.60
N GLU A 235 37.70 7.16 -15.41
CA GLU A 235 38.67 7.21 -14.33
C GLU A 235 38.72 5.84 -13.62
N PRO A 236 39.70 4.99 -13.96
CA PRO A 236 39.88 3.68 -13.33
C PRO A 236 40.47 3.84 -11.93
N SER A 237 39.63 4.28 -10.99
CA SER A 237 39.96 4.37 -9.56
C SER A 237 39.44 3.15 -8.80
N ASP A 238 40.04 2.86 -7.64
CA ASP A 238 39.57 1.79 -6.75
C ASP A 238 38.11 2.01 -6.31
N GLN A 239 37.72 3.28 -6.14
CA GLN A 239 36.35 3.65 -5.78
C GLN A 239 35.34 3.36 -6.91
N ASN A 240 35.69 3.66 -8.16
CA ASN A 240 34.83 3.38 -9.31
C ASN A 240 34.76 1.88 -9.61
N THR A 241 35.87 1.17 -9.39
CA THR A 241 35.93 -0.30 -9.50
C THR A 241 34.99 -0.96 -8.49
N GLN A 242 34.97 -0.48 -7.24
CA GLN A 242 34.05 -0.98 -6.21
C GLN A 242 32.58 -0.70 -6.58
N LYS A 243 32.24 0.53 -7.01
CA LYS A 243 30.87 0.89 -7.43
C LYS A 243 30.38 0.05 -8.62
N LEU A 244 31.27 -0.23 -9.57
CA LEU A 244 30.96 -1.08 -10.71
C LEU A 244 30.70 -2.52 -10.27
N GLN A 245 31.52 -3.07 -9.37
CA GLN A 245 31.31 -4.40 -8.80
C GLN A 245 29.98 -4.52 -8.03
N GLU A 246 29.67 -3.53 -7.18
CA GLU A 246 28.39 -3.45 -6.46
C GLU A 246 27.18 -3.41 -7.41
N SER A 247 27.31 -2.70 -8.53
CA SER A 247 26.26 -2.62 -9.55
C SER A 247 26.09 -3.92 -10.32
N VAL A 248 27.20 -4.62 -10.64
CA VAL A 248 27.17 -5.95 -11.28
C VAL A 248 26.50 -6.98 -10.38
N ASP A 249 26.83 -7.00 -9.09
CA ASP A 249 26.24 -7.92 -8.11
C ASP A 249 24.74 -7.62 -7.92
N ALA A 250 24.35 -6.35 -7.95
CA ALA A 250 22.94 -5.94 -7.89
C ALA A 250 22.14 -6.36 -9.13
N VAL A 251 22.72 -6.33 -10.34
CA VAL A 251 22.07 -6.83 -11.55
C VAL A 251 21.96 -8.36 -11.52
N ARG A 252 23.03 -9.08 -11.12
CA ARG A 252 23.03 -10.55 -11.00
C ARG A 252 22.04 -11.10 -9.99
N ALA A 253 21.74 -10.34 -8.93
CA ALA A 253 20.72 -10.71 -7.95
C ALA A 253 19.31 -10.79 -8.57
N ILE A 254 19.06 -10.05 -9.65
CA ILE A 254 17.76 -9.99 -10.35
C ILE A 254 17.79 -10.84 -11.64
N ASP A 255 18.89 -10.80 -12.38
CA ASP A 255 19.13 -11.56 -13.61
C ASP A 255 20.41 -12.41 -13.51
N PRO A 256 20.29 -13.69 -13.12
CA PRO A 256 21.44 -14.59 -12.98
C PRO A 256 22.15 -14.90 -14.30
N GLU A 257 21.54 -14.65 -15.46
CA GLU A 257 22.17 -14.86 -16.77
C GLU A 257 23.08 -13.69 -17.16
N PHE A 258 23.08 -12.60 -16.38
CA PHE A 258 23.92 -11.44 -16.64
C PHE A 258 25.43 -11.73 -16.45
N THR A 259 26.18 -11.67 -17.56
CA THR A 259 27.63 -11.89 -17.58
C THR A 259 28.39 -10.59 -17.86
N PHE A 260 29.23 -10.17 -16.91
CA PHE A 260 30.21 -9.09 -17.07
C PHE A 260 31.53 -9.51 -16.41
N SER A 261 32.66 -9.20 -17.06
CA SER A 261 34.01 -9.43 -16.55
C SER A 261 34.87 -8.18 -16.80
N MET A 262 35.58 -7.73 -15.78
CA MET A 262 36.49 -6.57 -15.84
C MET A 262 37.72 -6.83 -16.71
N ASP A 263 38.11 -8.10 -16.90
CA ASP A 263 39.37 -8.48 -17.56
C ASP A 263 39.26 -8.53 -19.08
N SER A 264 38.05 -8.61 -19.64
CA SER A 264 37.84 -8.70 -21.09
C SER A 264 38.19 -7.43 -21.88
N ASP A 265 38.26 -6.26 -21.21
CA ASP A 265 38.45 -4.96 -21.89
C ASP A 265 39.87 -4.38 -21.75
N LYS A 266 40.74 -4.97 -20.93
CA LYS A 266 42.17 -4.57 -20.86
C LYS A 266 42.99 -5.04 -22.07
N ASN A 267 42.46 -5.96 -22.88
CA ASN A 267 43.20 -6.64 -23.94
C ASN A 267 42.92 -6.13 -25.37
N GLN A 268 42.18 -5.03 -25.56
CA GLN A 268 41.87 -4.54 -26.93
C GLN A 268 42.64 -3.29 -27.40
N ASP A 269 43.45 -2.62 -26.57
CA ASP A 269 44.22 -1.42 -27.00
C ASP A 269 45.72 -1.69 -27.26
N GLY A 270 46.13 -2.95 -27.43
CA GLY A 270 47.55 -3.35 -27.41
C GLY A 270 48.16 -3.98 -28.66
N SER A 271 47.54 -3.95 -29.84
CA SER A 271 48.16 -4.56 -31.04
C SER A 271 47.84 -3.86 -32.36
N SER A 272 48.59 -2.81 -32.67
CA SER A 272 48.85 -2.33 -34.05
C SER A 272 50.11 -1.46 -34.11
N GLN A 273 51.27 -2.12 -34.10
CA GLN A 273 52.57 -1.69 -34.64
C GLN A 273 53.37 -3.01 -34.71
N GLY A 274 53.82 -3.55 -35.83
CA GLY A 274 54.30 -2.93 -37.05
C GLY A 274 55.77 -3.29 -37.21
N ASP A 275 56.10 -4.57 -37.38
CA ASP A 275 57.47 -5.01 -37.63
C ASP A 275 57.67 -5.32 -39.13
N LEU A 276 58.31 -4.34 -39.80
CA LEU A 276 59.10 -4.52 -40.99
C LEU A 276 60.51 -4.96 -40.56
N ASN A 277 60.89 -6.17 -40.96
CA ASN A 277 62.18 -6.48 -41.59
C ASN A 277 62.12 -7.85 -42.24
#